data_AF-A0A4Q8TLQ5-F1
#
_entry.id   AF-A0A4Q8TLQ5-F1
#
_cell.length_a   1.000
_cell.length_b   1.000
_cell.length_c   1.000
_cell.angle_alpha   90.00
_cell.angle_beta   90.00
_cell.angle_gamma   90.00
#
_symmetry.space_group_name_H-M   'P 1'
#
loop_
_entity.id
_entity.type
_entity.pdbx_description
1 polymer ?
#
loop_
_entity_poly.entity_id
_entity_poly.type
_entity_poly.pdbx_seq_one_letter_code
_entity_poly.pdbx_strand_id
1 'polypeptide(L)'
;MLAKHEPLVVATRGDAVESIHYGSAVLLDANGEVRASYGEPQAAYYPRSALKPLFAVGMLRAGLELDDQQLALASASHSGAPIHQQVAASTLKAAGLDATALGNSTDLPYGVAERQAYVAQGGTATQLAQNCSGKHAALVALSELKGWDTANYLHDERLLQMLQDTVEELTGEKISGVSTDGCGTPVYLISLVGLARGFARLASAKAGTPEARVAKAMSTHPELVAGEGRDVTALMRALPRAVAKDGFEGIQAVALPDGTALAVKIADGGDRARMPITIKLLTEFLGEAAPAALAELATSPALGGGAPVGVLKAL
;
A
#
# COMPACT_ATOMS: atom_id res chain seq x y z
N MET A 1 13.43 18.16 -13.57
CA MET A 1 13.04 19.21 -12.60
C MET A 1 12.35 18.53 -11.43
N LEU A 2 12.50 19.04 -10.21
CA LEU A 2 11.80 18.51 -9.04
C LEU A 2 10.29 18.82 -9.17
N ALA A 3 9.44 17.90 -8.71
CA ALA A 3 8.00 18.11 -8.70
C ALA A 3 7.65 19.30 -7.80
N LYS A 4 6.70 20.13 -8.24
CA LYS A 4 6.18 21.22 -7.41
C LYS A 4 5.12 20.67 -6.47
N HIS A 5 5.35 20.87 -5.18
CA HIS A 5 4.45 20.45 -4.12
C HIS A 5 3.77 21.66 -3.48
N GLU A 6 2.57 21.45 -2.96
CA GLU A 6 1.78 22.45 -2.21
C GLU A 6 1.75 22.10 -0.72
N PRO A 7 1.55 23.07 0.18
CA PRO A 7 1.34 22.78 1.59
C PRO A 7 0.01 22.03 1.77
N LEU A 8 0.05 20.82 2.34
CA LEU A 8 -1.14 19.97 2.50
C LEU A 8 -1.54 19.76 3.96
N VAL A 9 -0.57 19.75 4.88
CA VAL A 9 -0.81 19.43 6.30
C VAL A 9 0.03 20.35 7.17
N VAL A 10 -0.56 20.82 8.26
CA VAL A 10 0.10 21.67 9.25
C VAL A 10 0.18 20.95 10.59
N ALA A 11 1.32 21.09 11.26
CA ALA A 11 1.48 20.75 12.66
C ALA A 11 1.55 22.03 13.48
N THR A 12 0.77 22.12 14.56
CA THR A 12 0.82 23.24 15.51
C THR A 12 1.32 22.79 16.88
N ARG A 13 1.84 23.75 17.65
CA ARG A 13 2.09 23.64 19.08
C ARG A 13 1.76 24.96 19.75
N GLY A 14 0.87 24.92 20.74
CA GLY A 14 0.11 26.07 21.17
C GLY A 14 -0.61 26.69 19.97
N ASP A 15 -0.52 28.01 19.88
CA ASP A 15 -1.11 28.80 18.80
C ASP A 15 -0.17 28.95 17.58
N ALA A 16 1.04 28.41 17.65
CA ALA A 16 2.05 28.56 16.60
C ALA A 16 2.06 27.37 15.63
N VAL A 17 2.31 27.66 14.35
CA VAL A 17 2.64 26.66 13.34
C VAL A 17 4.07 26.18 13.58
N GLU A 18 4.23 24.88 13.82
CA GLU A 18 5.54 24.24 14.06
C GLU A 18 6.11 23.63 12.77
N SER A 19 5.26 23.04 11.92
CA SER A 19 5.70 22.43 10.66
C SER A 19 4.62 22.50 9.59
N ILE A 20 5.04 22.59 8.34
CA ILE A 20 4.17 22.50 7.17
C ILE A 20 4.71 21.36 6.30
N HIS A 21 3.86 20.38 6.03
CA HIS A 21 4.17 19.27 5.14
C HIS A 21 3.65 19.58 3.75
N TYR A 22 4.59 19.62 2.81
CA TYR A 22 4.30 19.80 1.40
C TYR A 22 4.05 18.44 0.74
N GLY A 23 3.21 18.41 -0.27
CA GLY A 23 2.98 17.21 -1.07
C GLY A 23 2.21 17.47 -2.36
N SER A 24 1.86 16.38 -3.03
CA SER A 24 0.92 16.36 -4.15
C SER A 24 -0.20 15.37 -3.84
N ALA A 25 -1.41 15.67 -4.29
CA ALA A 25 -2.56 14.80 -4.11
C ALA A 25 -3.52 14.91 -5.29
N VAL A 26 -4.25 13.84 -5.56
CA VAL A 26 -5.35 13.84 -6.54
C VAL A 26 -6.51 13.00 -6.01
N LEU A 27 -7.73 13.46 -6.27
CA LEU A 27 -8.97 12.71 -6.10
C LEU A 27 -9.68 12.60 -7.45
N LEU A 28 -9.98 11.38 -7.84
CA LEU A 28 -10.76 11.01 -9.01
C LEU A 28 -12.17 10.61 -8.57
N ASP A 29 -13.20 11.03 -9.29
CA ASP A 29 -14.54 10.47 -9.12
C ASP A 29 -14.69 9.10 -9.80
N ALA A 30 -15.89 8.52 -9.68
CA ALA A 30 -16.26 7.24 -10.29
C ALA A 30 -16.08 7.17 -11.82
N ASN A 31 -16.07 8.31 -12.52
CA ASN A 31 -15.83 8.37 -13.97
C ASN A 31 -14.34 8.53 -14.31
N GLY A 32 -13.48 8.68 -13.29
CA GLY A 32 -12.05 8.94 -13.44
C GLY A 32 -11.71 10.41 -13.69
N GLU A 33 -12.66 11.33 -13.50
CA GLU A 33 -12.42 12.77 -13.64
C GLU A 33 -11.77 13.34 -12.37
N VAL A 34 -10.83 14.27 -12.54
CA VAL A 34 -10.14 14.93 -11.42
C VAL A 34 -11.12 15.88 -10.73
N ARG A 35 -11.41 15.62 -9.45
CA ARG A 35 -12.28 16.46 -8.61
C ARG A 35 -11.50 17.39 -7.69
N ALA A 36 -10.34 16.94 -7.24
CA ALA A 36 -9.41 17.74 -6.47
C ALA A 36 -7.98 17.37 -6.88
N SER A 37 -7.11 18.37 -6.94
CA SER A 37 -5.70 18.23 -7.32
C SER A 37 -4.89 19.29 -6.59
N TYR A 38 -3.77 18.86 -6.02
CA TYR A 38 -2.83 19.72 -5.31
C TYR A 38 -1.40 19.38 -5.73
N GLY A 39 -0.56 20.39 -5.92
CA GLY A 39 0.80 20.22 -6.41
C GLY A 39 0.83 19.66 -7.83
N GLU A 40 1.80 18.76 -8.11
CA GLU A 40 1.96 18.12 -9.42
C GLU A 40 1.66 16.61 -9.34
N PRO A 41 0.38 16.18 -9.35
CA PRO A 41 0.04 14.77 -9.31
C PRO A 41 0.38 14.01 -10.59
N GLN A 42 0.65 14.71 -11.69
CA GLN A 42 1.10 14.14 -12.97
C GLN A 42 2.62 13.90 -13.03
N ALA A 43 3.40 14.42 -12.07
CA ALA A 43 4.82 14.11 -12.00
C ALA A 43 5.05 12.63 -11.72
N ALA A 44 6.21 12.13 -12.12
CA ALA A 44 6.59 10.74 -11.91
C ALA A 44 7.09 10.52 -10.47
N TYR A 45 6.45 9.61 -9.75
CA TYR A 45 6.83 9.19 -8.41
C TYR A 45 7.02 7.67 -8.39
N TYR A 46 7.77 7.16 -7.41
CA TYR A 46 7.76 5.73 -7.10
C TYR A 46 6.69 5.47 -6.02
N PRO A 47 5.55 4.83 -6.33
CA PRO A 47 4.57 4.44 -5.31
C PRO A 47 5.09 3.32 -4.40
N ARG A 48 6.19 2.67 -4.82
CA ARG A 48 6.82 1.53 -4.15
C ARG A 48 5.78 0.46 -3.81
N SER A 49 5.69 0.11 -2.54
CA SER A 49 4.82 -0.95 -2.04
C SER A 49 3.31 -0.71 -2.26
N ALA A 50 2.89 0.50 -2.64
CA ALA A 50 1.50 0.73 -3.05
C ALA A 50 1.11 -0.03 -4.32
N LEU A 51 2.07 -0.51 -5.14
CA LEU A 51 1.80 -1.27 -6.37
C LEU A 51 1.49 -2.76 -6.14
N LYS A 52 1.69 -3.29 -4.94
CA LYS A 52 1.54 -4.73 -4.66
C LYS A 52 0.17 -5.33 -5.01
N PRO A 53 -0.96 -4.62 -4.80
CA PRO A 53 -2.26 -5.11 -5.27
C PRO A 53 -2.31 -5.31 -6.80
N LEU A 54 -1.63 -4.46 -7.57
CA LEU A 54 -1.56 -4.59 -9.03
C LEU A 54 -0.69 -5.79 -9.42
N PHE A 55 0.41 -6.04 -8.69
CA PHE A 55 1.20 -7.26 -8.87
C PHE A 55 0.39 -8.52 -8.58
N ALA A 56 -0.43 -8.51 -7.52
CA ALA A 56 -1.31 -9.62 -7.16
C ALA A 56 -2.32 -9.94 -8.28
N VAL A 57 -2.88 -8.92 -8.92
CA VAL A 57 -3.73 -9.10 -10.11
C VAL A 57 -2.97 -9.81 -11.22
N GLY A 58 -1.74 -9.39 -11.52
CA GLY A 58 -0.90 -10.02 -12.55
C GLY A 58 -0.63 -11.50 -12.26
N MET A 59 -0.32 -11.82 -11.01
CA MET A 59 -0.10 -13.20 -10.57
C MET A 59 -1.35 -14.07 -10.73
N LEU A 60 -2.53 -13.57 -10.36
CA LEU A 60 -3.80 -14.29 -10.57
C LEU A 60 -4.12 -14.48 -12.05
N ARG A 61 -3.94 -13.44 -12.88
CA ARG A 61 -4.14 -13.53 -14.34
C ARG A 61 -3.17 -14.52 -14.99
N ALA A 62 -1.97 -14.67 -14.42
CA ALA A 62 -1.01 -15.68 -14.83
C ALA A 62 -1.39 -17.11 -14.36
N GLY A 63 -2.47 -17.29 -13.60
CA GLY A 63 -3.00 -18.58 -13.19
C GLY A 63 -2.55 -19.06 -11.80
N LEU A 64 -1.86 -18.21 -11.02
CA LEU A 64 -1.60 -18.52 -9.62
C LEU A 64 -2.92 -18.50 -8.86
N GLU A 65 -3.23 -19.58 -8.15
CA GLU A 65 -4.37 -19.62 -7.23
C GLU A 65 -3.91 -19.38 -5.80
N LEU A 66 -4.54 -18.41 -5.13
CA LEU A 66 -4.32 -18.07 -3.73
C LEU A 66 -5.67 -17.99 -3.03
N ASP A 67 -5.73 -18.41 -1.76
CA ASP A 67 -6.89 -18.15 -0.92
C ASP A 67 -7.01 -16.66 -0.54
N ASP A 68 -8.12 -16.26 0.09
CA ASP A 68 -8.39 -14.86 0.43
C ASP A 68 -7.32 -14.28 1.40
N GLN A 69 -6.74 -15.06 2.31
CA GLN A 69 -5.70 -14.59 3.24
C GLN A 69 -4.34 -14.45 2.55
N GLN A 70 -3.96 -15.45 1.76
CA GLN A 70 -2.72 -15.45 0.97
C GLN A 70 -2.73 -14.31 -0.05
N LEU A 71 -3.87 -14.03 -0.68
CA LEU A 71 -4.03 -12.94 -1.63
C LEU A 71 -3.97 -11.56 -0.95
N ALA A 72 -4.57 -11.42 0.23
CA ALA A 72 -4.42 -10.21 1.04
C ALA A 72 -2.95 -9.96 1.40
N LEU A 73 -2.23 -11.00 1.81
CA LEU A 73 -0.81 -10.90 2.15
C LEU A 73 0.10 -10.67 0.93
N ALA A 74 -0.24 -11.23 -0.24
CA ALA A 74 0.46 -10.94 -1.50
C ALA A 74 0.40 -9.46 -1.89
N SER A 75 -0.67 -8.78 -1.45
CA SER A 75 -0.90 -7.34 -1.65
C SER A 75 -0.32 -6.45 -0.53
N ALA A 76 0.32 -7.04 0.49
CA ALA A 76 0.58 -6.41 1.77
C ALA A 76 1.94 -5.69 1.91
N SER A 77 2.01 -4.81 2.92
CA SER A 77 3.28 -4.38 3.53
C SER A 77 3.13 -4.49 5.04
N HIS A 78 3.09 -5.73 5.51
CA HIS A 78 2.53 -6.06 6.81
C HIS A 78 3.47 -5.75 7.99
N SER A 79 2.89 -5.61 9.18
CA SER A 79 3.65 -5.39 10.43
C SER A 79 4.57 -6.56 10.81
N GLY A 80 4.44 -7.75 10.20
CA GLY A 80 5.31 -8.90 10.49
C GLY A 80 4.90 -9.71 11.72
N ALA A 81 3.69 -9.48 12.23
CA ALA A 81 3.05 -10.31 13.26
C ALA A 81 3.06 -11.81 12.89
N PRO A 82 2.92 -12.72 13.89
CA PRO A 82 2.95 -14.17 13.65
C PRO A 82 1.97 -14.64 12.56
N ILE A 83 0.76 -14.09 12.50
CA ILE A 83 -0.23 -14.43 11.48
C ILE A 83 0.27 -14.13 10.05
N HIS A 84 1.00 -13.03 9.84
CA HIS A 84 1.57 -12.70 8.54
C HIS A 84 2.61 -13.72 8.10
N GLN A 85 3.50 -14.09 9.03
CA GLN A 85 4.56 -15.07 8.75
C GLN A 85 3.96 -16.46 8.46
N GLN A 86 2.91 -16.84 9.19
CA GLN A 86 2.18 -18.08 8.97
C GLN A 86 1.50 -18.12 7.60
N VAL A 87 0.86 -17.04 7.16
CA VAL A 87 0.23 -16.95 5.84
C VAL A 87 1.28 -16.94 4.72
N ALA A 88 2.41 -16.24 4.89
CA ALA A 88 3.51 -16.31 3.91
C ALA A 88 4.06 -17.74 3.79
N ALA A 89 4.27 -18.43 4.92
CA ALA A 89 4.69 -19.82 4.94
C ALA A 89 3.64 -20.78 4.34
N SER A 90 2.35 -20.50 4.50
CA SER A 90 1.29 -21.31 3.90
C SER A 90 1.26 -21.19 2.38
N THR A 91 1.50 -19.99 1.83
CA THR A 91 1.66 -19.76 0.39
C THR A 91 2.81 -20.58 -0.18
N LEU A 92 3.98 -20.55 0.48
CA LEU A 92 5.15 -21.34 0.07
C LEU A 92 4.84 -22.84 0.11
N LYS A 93 4.26 -23.32 1.22
CA LYS A 93 3.91 -24.73 1.40
C LYS A 93 2.92 -25.22 0.35
N ALA A 94 1.94 -24.39 -0.04
CA ALA A 94 0.98 -24.73 -1.09
C ALA A 94 1.64 -24.95 -2.46
N ALA A 95 2.78 -24.29 -2.71
CA ALA A 95 3.61 -24.49 -3.90
C ALA A 95 4.68 -25.59 -3.74
N GLY A 96 4.72 -26.30 -2.59
CA GLY A 96 5.78 -27.29 -2.32
C GLY A 96 7.14 -26.68 -1.96
N LEU A 97 7.16 -25.40 -1.60
CA LEU A 97 8.37 -24.64 -1.23
C LEU A 97 8.44 -24.39 0.28
N ASP A 98 9.60 -23.93 0.74
CA ASP A 98 9.81 -23.43 2.10
C ASP A 98 10.46 -22.04 2.11
N ALA A 99 10.75 -21.51 3.30
CA ALA A 99 11.29 -20.16 3.47
C ALA A 99 12.66 -19.95 2.81
N THR A 100 13.40 -21.02 2.47
CA THR A 100 14.70 -20.92 1.78
C THR A 100 14.55 -20.47 0.32
N ALA A 101 13.35 -20.60 -0.27
CA ALA A 101 13.04 -20.09 -1.60
C ALA A 101 12.84 -18.56 -1.64
N LEU A 102 12.75 -17.89 -0.48
CA LEU A 102 12.53 -16.45 -0.42
C LEU A 102 13.81 -15.66 -0.72
N GLY A 103 13.79 -14.95 -1.86
CA GLY A 103 14.85 -14.01 -2.28
C GLY A 103 14.79 -12.60 -1.66
N ASN A 104 13.78 -12.26 -0.84
CA ASN A 104 13.76 -10.94 -0.20
C ASN A 104 14.82 -10.79 0.88
N SER A 105 15.13 -9.54 1.24
CA SER A 105 15.99 -9.25 2.38
C SER A 105 15.42 -9.84 3.67
N THR A 106 16.30 -10.11 4.64
CA THR A 106 15.89 -10.38 6.02
C THR A 106 15.60 -9.06 6.73
N ASP A 107 14.61 -9.06 7.62
CA ASP A 107 14.34 -7.93 8.53
C ASP A 107 13.65 -8.46 9.79
N LEU A 108 13.60 -7.62 10.83
CA LEU A 108 12.70 -7.79 11.96
C LEU A 108 11.27 -7.36 11.56
N PRO A 109 10.24 -7.77 12.31
CA PRO A 109 8.89 -7.26 12.10
C PRO A 109 8.87 -5.72 11.98
N TYR A 110 8.07 -5.21 11.06
CA TYR A 110 7.97 -3.78 10.79
C TYR A 110 7.19 -3.05 11.90
N GLY A 111 6.11 -3.65 12.39
CA GLY A 111 5.27 -3.06 13.43
C GLY A 111 6.03 -2.96 14.75
N VAL A 112 5.88 -1.84 15.45
CA VAL A 112 6.67 -1.54 16.66
C VAL A 112 6.38 -2.56 17.76
N ALA A 113 5.12 -2.86 18.02
CA ALA A 113 4.72 -3.83 19.05
C ALA A 113 5.17 -5.25 18.67
N GLU A 114 5.00 -5.65 17.41
CA GLU A 114 5.43 -6.93 16.87
C GLU A 114 6.94 -7.09 16.99
N ARG A 115 7.71 -6.07 16.62
CA ARG A 115 9.17 -6.06 16.71
C ARG A 115 9.63 -6.24 18.15
N GLN A 116 9.05 -5.48 19.09
CA GLN A 116 9.39 -5.56 20.50
C GLN A 116 9.12 -6.96 21.06
N ALA A 117 7.93 -7.52 20.82
CA ALA A 117 7.57 -8.85 21.27
C ALA A 117 8.47 -9.93 20.66
N TYR A 118 8.76 -9.82 19.36
CA TYR A 118 9.59 -10.77 18.62
C TYR A 118 11.04 -10.79 19.12
N VAL A 119 11.65 -9.62 19.33
CA VAL A 119 13.01 -9.52 19.88
C VAL A 119 13.06 -9.98 21.34
N ALA A 120 12.06 -9.65 22.15
CA ALA A 120 11.98 -10.10 23.55
C ALA A 120 11.92 -11.63 23.68
N GLN A 121 11.41 -12.33 22.66
CA GLN A 121 11.38 -13.79 22.57
C GLN A 121 12.65 -14.39 21.94
N GLY A 122 13.67 -13.58 21.65
CA GLY A 122 14.91 -14.02 21.02
C GLY A 122 14.86 -14.14 19.50
N GLY A 123 13.82 -13.60 18.86
CA GLY A 123 13.69 -13.59 17.41
C GLY A 123 14.75 -12.74 16.72
N THR A 124 15.23 -13.22 15.58
CA THR A 124 16.22 -12.56 14.71
C THR A 124 15.62 -12.20 13.35
N ALA A 125 16.30 -11.35 12.57
CA ALA A 125 15.82 -10.96 11.25
C ALA A 125 15.69 -12.18 10.32
N THR A 126 14.55 -12.31 9.64
CA THR A 126 14.26 -13.41 8.69
C THR A 126 13.54 -12.88 7.45
N GLN A 127 13.54 -13.65 6.36
CA GLN A 127 12.73 -13.29 5.19
C GLN A 127 11.23 -13.31 5.47
N LEU A 128 10.75 -14.20 6.34
CA LEU A 128 9.33 -14.28 6.70
C LEU A 128 8.85 -13.07 7.50
N ALA A 129 9.69 -12.58 8.42
CA ALA A 129 9.36 -11.41 9.24
C ALA A 129 9.39 -10.09 8.45
N GLN A 130 10.13 -10.04 7.34
CA GLN A 130 10.21 -8.87 6.47
C GLN A 130 8.84 -8.54 5.85
N ASN A 131 8.48 -7.25 5.82
CA ASN A 131 7.12 -6.78 5.52
C ASN A 131 6.61 -7.04 4.09
N CYS A 132 7.45 -7.49 3.16
CA CYS A 132 7.08 -7.87 1.80
C CYS A 132 6.95 -9.38 1.63
N SER A 133 7.16 -10.20 2.67
CA SER A 133 7.30 -11.66 2.53
C SER A 133 6.10 -12.32 1.85
N GLY A 134 4.87 -11.84 2.08
CA GLY A 134 3.69 -12.34 1.37
C GLY A 134 3.73 -12.17 -0.15
N LYS A 135 4.16 -11.00 -0.64
CA LYS A 135 4.37 -10.77 -2.08
C LYS A 135 5.45 -11.70 -2.62
N HIS A 136 6.56 -11.86 -1.91
CA HIS A 136 7.65 -12.72 -2.35
C HIS A 136 7.26 -14.20 -2.38
N ALA A 137 6.51 -14.66 -1.38
CA ALA A 137 5.93 -16.00 -1.37
C ALA A 137 5.04 -16.26 -2.59
N ALA A 138 4.20 -15.28 -2.98
CA ALA A 138 3.37 -15.40 -4.17
C ALA A 138 4.20 -15.36 -5.49
N LEU A 139 5.22 -14.52 -5.58
CA LEU A 139 6.09 -14.44 -6.76
C LEU A 139 6.89 -15.73 -6.98
N VAL A 140 7.45 -16.31 -5.92
CA VAL A 140 8.20 -17.56 -6.05
C VAL A 140 7.27 -18.76 -6.28
N ALA A 141 6.07 -18.76 -5.69
CA ALA A 141 5.04 -19.76 -5.99
C ALA A 141 4.57 -19.69 -7.46
N LEU A 142 4.41 -18.48 -8.02
CA LEU A 142 4.15 -18.33 -9.45
C LEU A 142 5.30 -18.86 -10.30
N SER A 143 6.54 -18.60 -9.90
CA SER A 143 7.71 -19.09 -10.61
C SER A 143 7.74 -20.63 -10.65
N GLU A 144 7.45 -21.27 -9.53
CA GLU A 144 7.29 -22.73 -9.44
C GLU A 144 6.16 -23.23 -10.36
N LEU A 145 4.97 -22.62 -10.30
CA LEU A 145 3.84 -22.96 -11.16
C LEU A 145 4.18 -22.87 -12.65
N LYS A 146 5.03 -21.93 -13.04
CA LYS A 146 5.45 -21.71 -14.42
C LYS A 146 6.67 -22.51 -14.84
N GLY A 147 7.29 -23.28 -13.93
CA GLY A 147 8.56 -23.96 -14.17
C GLY A 147 9.72 -23.00 -14.43
N TRP A 148 9.68 -21.80 -13.84
CA TRP A 148 10.76 -20.82 -13.86
C TRP A 148 11.74 -21.07 -12.70
N ASP A 149 12.91 -20.45 -12.77
CA ASP A 149 13.94 -20.60 -11.74
C ASP A 149 13.53 -19.88 -10.45
N THR A 150 13.11 -20.65 -9.44
CA THR A 150 12.70 -20.15 -8.14
C THR A 150 13.86 -19.57 -7.33
N ALA A 151 15.11 -19.92 -7.61
CA ALA A 151 16.27 -19.33 -6.94
C ALA A 151 16.61 -17.93 -7.49
N ASN A 152 16.21 -17.63 -8.73
CA ASN A 152 16.56 -16.39 -9.43
C ASN A 152 15.34 -15.56 -9.87
N TYR A 153 14.15 -15.80 -9.30
CA TYR A 153 12.90 -15.17 -9.74
C TYR A 153 12.90 -13.63 -9.72
N LEU A 154 13.74 -13.00 -8.88
CA LEU A 154 13.89 -11.54 -8.82
C LEU A 154 14.54 -10.95 -10.07
N HIS A 155 15.19 -11.79 -10.88
CA HIS A 155 15.87 -11.42 -12.11
C HIS A 155 15.26 -12.11 -13.34
N ASP A 156 14.10 -12.77 -13.19
CA ASP A 156 13.41 -13.41 -14.29
C ASP A 156 12.69 -12.38 -15.16
N GLU A 157 13.21 -12.13 -16.36
CA GLU A 157 12.67 -11.13 -17.29
C GLU A 157 11.18 -11.33 -17.62
N ARG A 158 10.69 -12.58 -17.64
CA ARG A 158 9.29 -12.89 -17.97
C ARG A 158 8.38 -12.47 -16.82
N LEU A 159 8.80 -12.75 -15.58
CA LEU A 159 8.10 -12.31 -14.39
C LEU A 159 8.10 -10.78 -14.30
N LEU A 160 9.26 -10.15 -14.47
CA LEU A 160 9.41 -8.69 -14.38
C LEU A 160 8.60 -7.96 -15.45
N GLN A 161 8.58 -8.47 -16.69
CA GLN A 161 7.78 -7.91 -17.77
C GLN A 161 6.28 -8.06 -17.49
N MET A 162 5.83 -9.22 -16.98
CA MET A 162 4.42 -9.43 -16.61
C MET A 162 3.95 -8.44 -15.54
N LEU A 163 4.78 -8.19 -14.51
CA LEU A 163 4.48 -7.20 -13.47
C LEU A 163 4.39 -5.78 -14.07
N GLN A 164 5.32 -5.44 -14.97
CA GLN A 164 5.33 -4.15 -15.66
C GLN A 164 4.07 -3.96 -16.50
N ASP A 165 3.74 -4.93 -17.35
CA ASP A 165 2.58 -4.90 -18.24
C ASP A 165 1.27 -4.77 -17.46
N THR A 166 1.15 -5.51 -16.35
CA THR A 166 -0.03 -5.44 -15.49
C THR A 166 -0.18 -4.05 -14.87
N VAL A 167 0.93 -3.44 -14.42
CA VAL A 167 0.89 -2.08 -13.87
C VAL A 167 0.51 -1.08 -14.96
N GLU A 168 1.17 -1.09 -16.12
CA GLU A 168 0.85 -0.16 -17.22
C GLU A 168 -0.61 -0.29 -17.68
N GLU A 169 -1.12 -1.52 -17.76
CA GLU A 169 -2.51 -1.76 -18.11
C GLU A 169 -3.43 -1.13 -17.05
N LEU A 170 -3.30 -1.50 -15.78
CA LEU A 170 -4.20 -1.08 -14.70
C LEU A 170 -4.11 0.43 -14.42
N THR A 171 -2.92 1.01 -14.45
CA THR A 171 -2.77 2.46 -14.28
C THR A 171 -3.12 3.21 -15.55
N GLY A 172 -3.14 2.56 -16.71
CA GLY A 172 -3.41 3.18 -18.01
C GLY A 172 -2.34 4.18 -18.43
N GLU A 173 -1.09 3.98 -18.00
CA GLU A 173 0.04 4.84 -18.34
C GLU A 173 1.29 4.02 -18.64
N LYS A 174 2.24 4.60 -19.38
CA LYS A 174 3.55 4.00 -19.58
C LYS A 174 4.47 4.29 -18.43
N ILE A 175 5.19 3.27 -17.97
CA ILE A 175 6.17 3.43 -16.91
C ILE A 175 7.35 4.24 -17.44
N SER A 176 7.64 5.35 -16.78
CA SER A 176 8.64 6.33 -17.23
C SER A 176 10.06 6.03 -16.73
N GLY A 177 10.20 5.04 -15.84
CA GLY A 177 11.47 4.59 -15.33
C GLY A 177 11.31 3.44 -14.33
N VAL A 178 12.35 2.63 -14.22
CA VAL A 178 12.38 1.43 -13.37
C VAL A 178 13.59 1.52 -12.45
N SER A 179 13.41 1.13 -11.20
CA SER A 179 14.49 0.90 -10.24
C SER A 179 14.15 -0.31 -9.38
N THR A 180 14.87 -0.52 -8.28
CA THR A 180 14.73 -1.68 -7.40
C THR A 180 14.36 -1.25 -5.99
N ASP A 181 13.35 -1.90 -5.40
CA ASP A 181 12.96 -1.71 -4.01
C ASP A 181 13.97 -2.38 -3.05
N GLY A 182 13.94 -2.01 -1.77
CA GLY A 182 14.82 -2.61 -0.75
C GLY A 182 14.63 -4.12 -0.56
N CYS A 183 13.48 -4.66 -0.96
CA CYS A 183 13.21 -6.10 -0.94
C CYS A 183 13.64 -6.83 -2.23
N GLY A 184 14.15 -6.12 -3.25
CA GLY A 184 14.67 -6.68 -4.49
C GLY A 184 13.71 -6.71 -5.68
N THR A 185 12.42 -6.40 -5.51
CA THR A 185 11.48 -6.29 -6.64
C THR A 185 11.57 -4.94 -7.35
N PRO A 186 11.12 -4.83 -8.62
CA PRO A 186 11.10 -3.55 -9.30
C PRO A 186 10.17 -2.53 -8.62
N VAL A 187 10.52 -1.25 -8.77
CA VAL A 187 9.64 -0.11 -8.53
C VAL A 187 9.50 0.69 -9.82
N TYR A 188 8.30 1.18 -10.08
CA TYR A 188 7.95 1.84 -11.33
C TYR A 188 7.61 3.31 -11.11
N LEU A 189 8.17 4.17 -11.94
CA LEU A 189 7.83 5.58 -11.99
C LEU A 189 6.51 5.79 -12.71
N ILE A 190 5.51 6.23 -11.96
CA ILE A 190 4.17 6.54 -12.45
C ILE A 190 3.61 7.81 -11.80
N SER A 191 2.54 8.36 -12.36
CA SER A 191 1.82 9.50 -11.79
C SER A 191 0.93 9.09 -10.60
N LEU A 192 0.56 10.06 -9.75
CA LEU A 192 -0.48 9.83 -8.74
C LEU A 192 -1.84 9.58 -9.40
N VAL A 193 -2.08 10.19 -10.57
CA VAL A 193 -3.32 9.97 -11.34
C VAL A 193 -3.42 8.52 -11.80
N GLY A 194 -2.34 7.97 -12.34
CA GLY A 194 -2.28 6.57 -12.75
C GLY A 194 -2.39 5.61 -11.57
N LEU A 195 -1.74 5.93 -10.44
CA LEU A 195 -1.90 5.16 -9.20
C LEU A 195 -3.37 5.13 -8.71
N ALA A 196 -4.01 6.30 -8.63
CA ALA A 196 -5.42 6.41 -8.23
C ALA A 196 -6.32 5.64 -9.21
N ARG A 197 -6.09 5.74 -10.52
CA ARG A 197 -6.81 4.98 -11.55
C ARG A 197 -6.66 3.47 -11.38
N GLY A 198 -5.44 2.99 -11.10
CA GLY A 198 -5.19 1.57 -10.82
C GLY A 198 -6.04 1.08 -9.64
N PHE A 199 -6.08 1.84 -8.55
CA PHE A 199 -6.89 1.51 -7.37
C PHE A 199 -8.40 1.58 -7.65
N ALA A 200 -8.86 2.59 -8.41
CA ALA A 200 -10.25 2.68 -8.88
C ALA A 200 -10.69 1.41 -9.60
N ARG A 201 -9.84 0.90 -10.52
CA ARG A 201 -10.11 -0.34 -11.27
C ARG A 201 -10.16 -1.57 -10.39
N LEU A 202 -9.39 -1.62 -9.29
CA LEU A 202 -9.51 -2.71 -8.32
C LEU A 202 -10.85 -2.66 -7.58
N ALA A 203 -11.15 -1.51 -6.99
CA ALA A 203 -12.29 -1.39 -6.08
C ALA A 203 -13.65 -1.49 -6.79
N SER A 204 -13.73 -1.06 -8.06
CA SER A 204 -14.94 -1.09 -8.89
C SER A 204 -15.02 -2.29 -9.84
N ALA A 205 -14.06 -3.22 -9.77
CA ALA A 205 -14.01 -4.38 -10.66
C ALA A 205 -15.28 -5.25 -10.57
N LYS A 206 -15.67 -5.81 -11.73
CA LYS A 206 -16.79 -6.76 -11.80
C LYS A 206 -16.48 -8.00 -10.96
N ALA A 207 -17.47 -8.47 -10.19
CA ALA A 207 -17.33 -9.69 -9.41
C ALA A 207 -16.85 -10.88 -10.27
N GLY A 208 -15.91 -11.65 -9.74
CA GLY A 208 -15.31 -12.80 -10.40
C GLY A 208 -14.04 -12.50 -11.20
N THR A 209 -13.68 -11.24 -11.43
CA THR A 209 -12.38 -10.91 -12.05
C THR A 209 -11.23 -10.96 -11.02
N PRO A 210 -9.97 -11.14 -11.46
CA PRO A 210 -8.80 -11.07 -10.58
C PRO A 210 -8.71 -9.79 -9.74
N GLU A 211 -9.04 -8.64 -10.32
CA GLU A 211 -9.06 -7.33 -9.65
C GLU A 211 -10.07 -7.32 -8.50
N ALA A 212 -11.29 -7.83 -8.73
CA ALA A 212 -12.31 -7.92 -7.72
C ALA A 212 -11.93 -8.90 -6.60
N ARG A 213 -11.24 -10.01 -6.93
CA ARG A 213 -10.70 -10.95 -5.93
C ARG A 213 -9.66 -10.26 -5.04
N VAL A 214 -8.72 -9.52 -5.61
CA VAL A 214 -7.71 -8.75 -4.85
C VAL A 214 -8.38 -7.72 -3.94
N ALA A 215 -9.30 -6.91 -4.49
CA ALA A 215 -10.01 -5.91 -3.71
C ALA A 215 -10.82 -6.53 -2.55
N LYS A 216 -11.50 -7.65 -2.79
CA LYS A 216 -12.25 -8.39 -1.77
C LYS A 216 -11.32 -8.94 -0.69
N ALA A 217 -10.22 -9.60 -1.07
CA ALA A 217 -9.26 -10.17 -0.12
C ALA A 217 -8.68 -9.09 0.79
N MET A 218 -8.23 -7.97 0.21
CA MET A 218 -7.71 -6.84 0.96
C MET A 218 -8.73 -6.27 1.93
N SER A 219 -9.94 -5.95 1.45
CA SER A 219 -10.99 -5.34 2.29
C SER A 219 -11.59 -6.28 3.34
N THR A 220 -11.49 -7.60 3.14
CA THR A 220 -11.91 -8.62 4.12
C THR A 220 -10.86 -8.85 5.20
N HIS A 221 -9.57 -8.72 4.86
CA HIS A 221 -8.44 -8.96 5.76
C HIS A 221 -7.50 -7.76 5.87
N PRO A 222 -8.00 -6.57 6.27
CA PRO A 222 -7.17 -5.37 6.35
C PRO A 222 -5.99 -5.53 7.33
N GLU A 223 -6.16 -6.33 8.38
CA GLU A 223 -5.08 -6.68 9.30
C GLU A 223 -3.94 -7.44 8.64
N LEU A 224 -4.18 -8.24 7.60
CA LEU A 224 -3.12 -8.91 6.84
C LEU A 224 -2.42 -7.96 5.87
N VAL A 225 -3.12 -6.92 5.38
CA VAL A 225 -2.58 -5.96 4.40
C VAL A 225 -1.53 -5.03 5.05
N ALA A 226 -1.80 -4.54 6.25
CA ALA A 226 -0.91 -3.61 6.96
C ALA A 226 -0.53 -4.08 8.36
N GLY A 227 -1.46 -4.58 9.17
CA GLY A 227 -1.22 -5.00 10.55
C GLY A 227 -2.16 -4.32 11.54
N GLU A 228 -2.29 -4.87 12.74
CA GLU A 228 -3.10 -4.26 13.79
C GLU A 228 -2.53 -2.91 14.23
N GLY A 229 -3.43 -1.96 14.55
CA GLY A 229 -3.05 -0.61 14.96
C GLY A 229 -2.47 0.28 13.86
N ARG A 230 -2.33 -0.21 12.62
CA ARG A 230 -1.91 0.60 11.46
C ARG A 230 -3.09 1.44 10.94
N ASP A 231 -2.78 2.66 10.52
CA ASP A 231 -3.74 3.63 10.01
C ASP A 231 -4.47 3.14 8.74
N VAL A 232 -3.77 2.42 7.83
CA VAL A 232 -4.39 1.80 6.64
C VAL A 232 -5.40 0.73 7.03
N THR A 233 -5.11 -0.10 8.04
CA THR A 233 -6.05 -1.09 8.58
C THR A 233 -7.29 -0.39 9.15
N ALA A 234 -7.09 0.66 9.95
CA ALA A 234 -8.19 1.45 10.52
C ALA A 234 -9.04 2.10 9.43
N LEU A 235 -8.42 2.67 8.39
CA LEU A 235 -9.11 3.28 7.25
C LEU A 235 -10.01 2.27 6.51
N MET A 236 -9.49 1.08 6.20
CA MET A 236 -10.26 0.05 5.50
C MET A 236 -11.40 -0.51 6.35
N ARG A 237 -11.25 -0.53 7.68
CA ARG A 237 -12.34 -0.89 8.61
C ARG A 237 -13.40 0.22 8.68
N ALA A 238 -12.99 1.49 8.63
CA ALA A 238 -13.91 2.64 8.62
C ALA A 238 -14.67 2.79 7.30
N LEU A 239 -14.10 2.31 6.18
CA LEU A 239 -14.70 2.33 4.85
C LEU A 239 -14.85 0.90 4.30
N PRO A 240 -15.93 0.17 4.66
CA PRO A 240 -16.12 -1.20 4.20
C PRO A 240 -16.03 -1.31 2.68
N ARG A 241 -15.32 -2.36 2.21
CA ARG A 241 -15.04 -2.64 0.79
C ARG A 241 -14.08 -1.66 0.10
N ALA A 242 -13.58 -0.64 0.79
CA ALA A 242 -12.51 0.18 0.22
C ALA A 242 -11.20 -0.61 0.12
N VAL A 243 -10.41 -0.27 -0.89
CA VAL A 243 -9.04 -0.77 -1.05
C VAL A 243 -8.11 0.37 -0.70
N ALA A 244 -7.22 0.17 0.26
CA ALA A 244 -6.23 1.17 0.63
C ALA A 244 -4.84 0.55 0.77
N LYS A 245 -3.81 1.32 0.42
CA LYS A 245 -2.43 0.90 0.58
C LYS A 245 -1.51 2.09 0.78
N ASP A 246 -0.63 1.95 1.78
CA ASP A 246 0.54 2.82 1.98
C ASP A 246 1.73 2.36 1.13
N GLY A 247 2.56 3.32 0.74
CA GLY A 247 3.90 3.09 0.22
C GLY A 247 4.91 3.90 1.03
N PHE A 248 6.11 3.33 1.19
CA PHE A 248 7.25 4.09 1.71
C PHE A 248 7.45 5.38 0.93
N GLU A 249 8.13 6.35 1.54
CA GLU A 249 8.30 7.70 1.01
C GLU A 249 6.97 8.45 0.88
N GLY A 250 6.07 8.29 1.86
CA GLY A 250 4.89 9.15 2.03
C GLY A 250 3.80 8.97 0.96
N ILE A 251 3.59 7.74 0.47
CA ILE A 251 2.58 7.43 -0.55
C ILE A 251 1.31 6.85 0.09
N GLN A 252 0.13 7.37 -0.29
CA GLN A 252 -1.16 6.71 -0.07
C GLN A 252 -1.84 6.44 -1.40
N ALA A 253 -2.54 5.32 -1.50
CA ALA A 253 -3.64 5.14 -2.44
C ALA A 253 -4.88 4.59 -1.72
N VAL A 254 -6.07 5.07 -2.11
CA VAL A 254 -7.38 4.61 -1.63
C VAL A 254 -8.35 4.56 -2.80
N ALA A 255 -9.21 3.57 -2.85
CA ALA A 255 -10.38 3.58 -3.72
C ALA A 255 -11.62 3.01 -3.04
N LEU A 256 -12.76 3.61 -3.34
CA LEU A 256 -14.08 3.20 -2.89
C LEU A 256 -14.74 2.26 -3.92
N PRO A 257 -15.77 1.49 -3.53
CA PRO A 257 -16.40 0.50 -4.42
C PRO A 257 -17.06 1.07 -5.68
N ASP A 258 -17.34 2.37 -5.71
CA ASP A 258 -17.91 3.07 -6.86
C ASP A 258 -16.84 3.49 -7.89
N GLY A 259 -15.55 3.32 -7.58
CA GLY A 259 -14.44 3.74 -8.42
C GLY A 259 -13.85 5.11 -8.05
N THR A 260 -14.44 5.84 -7.10
CA THR A 260 -13.82 7.05 -6.53
C THR A 260 -12.47 6.67 -5.93
N ALA A 261 -11.40 7.38 -6.29
CA ALA A 261 -10.06 7.01 -5.86
C ALA A 261 -9.17 8.23 -5.60
N LEU A 262 -8.21 8.05 -4.71
CA LEU A 262 -7.31 9.09 -4.26
C LEU A 262 -5.88 8.56 -4.18
N ALA A 263 -4.92 9.41 -4.51
CA ALA A 263 -3.50 9.16 -4.31
C ALA A 263 -2.79 10.41 -3.76
N VAL A 264 -1.84 10.18 -2.85
CA VAL A 264 -1.09 11.24 -2.15
C VAL A 264 0.41 10.91 -2.18
N LYS A 265 1.24 11.93 -2.33
CA LYS A 265 2.69 11.91 -2.08
C LYS A 265 3.05 13.06 -1.15
N ILE A 266 3.62 12.76 0.03
CA ILE A 266 4.25 13.76 0.89
C ILE A 266 5.70 13.97 0.44
N ALA A 267 6.10 15.23 0.21
CA ALA A 267 7.34 15.59 -0.47
C ALA A 267 8.60 15.05 0.23
N ASP A 268 8.65 15.19 1.56
CA ASP A 268 9.79 14.75 2.39
C ASP A 268 9.83 13.23 2.64
N GLY A 269 8.83 12.49 2.14
CA GLY A 269 8.71 11.06 2.33
C GLY A 269 8.16 10.63 3.69
N GLY A 270 7.83 11.58 4.57
CA GLY A 270 7.30 11.34 5.90
C GLY A 270 5.88 10.79 5.90
N ASP A 271 5.62 9.83 6.80
CA ASP A 271 4.34 9.11 6.83
C ASP A 271 3.22 9.88 7.56
N ARG A 272 3.57 10.67 8.59
CA ARG A 272 2.59 11.28 9.51
C ARG A 272 1.56 12.19 8.82
N ALA A 273 1.93 12.82 7.71
CA ALA A 273 1.07 13.75 6.98
C ALA A 273 0.16 13.05 5.96
N ARG A 274 0.41 11.77 5.64
CA ARG A 274 -0.31 11.00 4.62
C ARG A 274 -1.80 10.85 4.94
N MET A 275 -2.11 10.41 6.17
CA MET A 275 -3.48 10.10 6.56
C MET A 275 -4.36 11.37 6.74
N PRO A 276 -3.92 12.45 7.41
CA PRO A 276 -4.73 13.66 7.55
C PRO A 276 -5.26 14.23 6.23
N ILE A 277 -4.41 14.38 5.21
CA ILE A 277 -4.85 14.89 3.90
C ILE A 277 -5.75 13.88 3.15
N THR A 278 -5.45 12.58 3.27
CA THR A 278 -6.30 11.52 2.71
C THR A 278 -7.72 11.59 3.26
N ILE A 279 -7.85 11.73 4.58
CA ILE A 279 -9.15 11.82 5.25
C ILE A 279 -9.87 13.09 4.86
N LYS A 280 -9.21 14.26 4.88
CA LYS A 280 -9.83 15.53 4.47
C LYS A 280 -10.47 15.42 3.09
N LEU A 281 -9.72 14.94 2.11
CA LEU A 281 -10.19 14.83 0.72
C LEU A 281 -11.35 13.83 0.59
N LEU A 282 -11.30 12.70 1.30
CA LEU A 282 -12.40 11.73 1.34
C LEU A 282 -13.66 12.31 2.00
N THR A 283 -13.52 13.00 3.14
CA THR A 283 -14.66 13.55 3.86
C THR A 283 -15.29 14.72 3.13
N GLU A 284 -14.50 15.58 2.49
CA GLU A 284 -15.01 16.68 1.65
C GLU A 284 -15.75 16.15 0.42
N PHE A 285 -15.26 15.05 -0.18
CA PHE A 285 -15.94 14.43 -1.31
C PHE A 285 -17.24 13.70 -0.91
N LEU A 286 -17.20 12.93 0.18
CA LEU A 286 -18.35 12.15 0.65
C LEU A 286 -19.42 13.03 1.33
N GLY A 287 -19.04 14.19 1.87
CA GLY A 287 -19.93 15.06 2.62
C GLY A 287 -20.59 14.33 3.79
N GLU A 288 -21.92 14.43 3.89
CA GLU A 288 -22.70 13.77 4.95
C GLU A 288 -22.63 12.23 4.91
N ALA A 289 -22.22 11.64 3.79
CA ALA A 289 -22.04 10.19 3.68
C ALA A 289 -20.72 9.69 4.29
N ALA A 290 -19.83 10.60 4.72
CA ALA A 290 -18.56 10.23 5.34
C ALA A 290 -18.79 9.53 6.69
N PRO A 291 -18.25 8.31 6.91
CA PRO A 291 -18.35 7.64 8.19
C PRO A 291 -17.68 8.44 9.32
N ALA A 292 -18.36 8.57 10.46
CA ALA A 292 -17.83 9.29 11.63
C ALA A 292 -16.48 8.74 12.12
N ALA A 293 -16.23 7.44 11.93
CA ALA A 293 -14.97 6.77 12.28
C ALA A 293 -13.74 7.35 11.55
N LEU A 294 -13.92 8.06 10.43
CA LEU A 294 -12.82 8.74 9.74
C LEU A 294 -12.23 9.90 10.54
N ALA A 295 -13.02 10.51 11.45
CA ALA A 295 -12.56 11.66 12.23
C ALA A 295 -11.34 11.34 13.11
N GLU A 296 -11.23 10.09 13.59
CA GLU A 296 -10.09 9.63 14.40
C GLU A 296 -8.78 9.59 13.61
N LEU A 297 -8.86 9.48 12.28
CA LEU A 297 -7.71 9.42 11.36
C LEU A 297 -7.36 10.79 10.77
N ALA A 298 -8.25 11.78 10.89
CA ALA A 298 -8.10 13.11 10.30
C ALA A 298 -7.01 13.94 10.99
N THR A 299 -6.71 13.65 12.25
CA THR A 299 -5.78 14.44 13.06
C THR A 299 -4.93 13.58 13.97
N SER A 300 -3.79 14.10 14.40
CA SER A 300 -2.99 13.50 15.47
C SER A 300 -2.55 14.58 16.45
N PRO A 301 -2.72 14.37 17.78
CA PRO A 301 -2.34 15.39 18.75
C PRO A 301 -0.82 15.51 18.84
N ALA A 302 -0.32 16.74 18.90
CA ALA A 302 1.01 17.01 19.41
C ALA A 302 0.96 16.96 20.94
N LEU A 303 1.73 16.07 21.56
CA LEU A 303 1.71 15.90 23.01
C LEU A 303 2.85 16.68 23.69
N GLY A 304 2.56 17.24 24.86
CA GLY A 304 3.53 17.83 25.79
C GLY A 304 3.26 17.27 27.18
N GLY A 305 4.19 16.48 27.72
CA GLY A 305 4.00 15.79 29.00
C GLY A 305 2.80 14.82 29.02
N GLY A 306 2.38 14.31 27.85
CA GLY A 306 1.21 13.43 27.70
C GLY A 306 -0.13 14.15 27.47
N ALA A 307 -0.18 15.48 27.60
CA ALA A 307 -1.38 16.27 27.30
C ALA A 307 -1.33 16.83 25.86
N PRO A 308 -2.47 16.95 25.15
CA PRO A 308 -2.51 17.63 23.86
C PRO A 308 -2.14 19.11 23.99
N VAL A 309 -1.14 19.53 23.23
CA VAL A 309 -0.67 20.92 23.15
C VAL A 309 -0.71 21.46 21.72
N GLY A 310 -1.24 20.70 20.78
CA GLY A 310 -1.30 21.09 19.38
C GLY A 310 -1.82 19.95 18.52
N VAL A 311 -1.84 20.13 17.20
CA VAL A 311 -2.45 19.17 16.29
C VAL A 311 -1.72 19.10 14.95
N LEU A 312 -1.64 17.89 14.40
CA LEU A 312 -1.36 17.65 13.00
C LEU A 312 -2.70 17.51 12.27
N LYS A 313 -2.98 18.38 11.30
CA LYS A 313 -4.22 18.35 10.51
C LYS A 313 -3.99 18.80 9.09
N ALA A 314 -4.81 18.34 8.16
CA ALA A 314 -4.81 18.86 6.80
C ALA A 314 -5.20 20.34 6.78
N LEU A 315 -4.62 21.09 5.84
CA LEU A 315 -4.95 22.49 5.54
C LEU A 315 -6.28 22.57 4.79
#